data_AF-A0A819LVF0-F1
#
_entry.id   AF-A0A819LVF0-F1
#
_cell.length_a   1.000
_cell.length_b   1.000
_cell.length_c   1.000
_cell.angle_alpha   90.00
_cell.angle_beta   90.00
_cell.angle_gamma   90.00
#
_symmetry.space_group_name_H-M   'P 1'
#
loop_
_entity.id
_entity.type
_entity.pdbx_description
1 polymer ?
#
loop_
_entity_poly.entity_id
_entity_poly.type
_entity_poly.pdbx_seq_one_letter_code
_entity_poly.pdbx_strand_id
1 'polypeptide(L)'
;MVWDTNDTDVDLHVIEPTGEECYYSHKNTVISGMISRDFTRGYGPEEYLIRKAVKGTYTVRAKYFANHQQSLTGATTIMIHIYKYYGQSNQQEEIVTLRLSSKKEMIDVCKVNFNDDIQ
;
A
#
# COMPACT_ATOMS: atom_id res chain seq x y z
N MET A 1 -1.37 4.12 -3.09
CA MET A 1 -1.55 3.03 -4.08
C MET A 1 -2.66 3.42 -5.02
N VAL A 2 -2.40 3.32 -6.32
CA VAL A 2 -3.39 3.54 -7.40
C VAL A 2 -3.39 2.34 -8.34
N TRP A 3 -4.48 2.14 -9.08
CA TRP A 3 -4.61 1.08 -10.08
C TRP A 3 -5.28 1.60 -11.36
N ASP A 4 -5.04 0.91 -12.47
CA ASP A 4 -5.41 1.34 -13.82
C ASP A 4 -6.74 0.77 -14.35
N THR A 5 -7.38 -0.13 -13.59
CA THR A 5 -8.57 -0.87 -14.03
C THR A 5 -9.84 -0.39 -13.33
N ASN A 6 -10.90 -0.11 -14.10
CA ASN A 6 -12.21 0.25 -13.55
C ASN A 6 -12.93 -0.99 -12.97
N ASP A 7 -13.87 -0.77 -12.06
CA ASP A 7 -14.69 -1.81 -11.40
C ASP A 7 -13.86 -2.95 -10.76
N THR A 8 -12.67 -2.58 -10.27
CA THR A 8 -11.72 -3.47 -9.60
C THR A 8 -11.48 -2.97 -8.19
N ASP A 9 -11.42 -3.91 -7.25
CA ASP A 9 -11.26 -3.63 -5.83
C ASP A 9 -9.89 -4.14 -5.36
N VAL A 10 -9.05 -3.21 -4.87
CA VAL A 10 -7.67 -3.50 -4.44
C VAL A 10 -7.43 -2.81 -3.11
N ASP A 11 -7.29 -3.60 -2.04
CA ASP A 11 -7.00 -3.08 -0.71
C ASP A 11 -5.48 -2.97 -0.50
N LEU A 12 -5.05 -1.86 0.08
CA LEU A 12 -3.73 -1.63 0.63
C LEU A 12 -3.66 -2.20 2.05
N HIS A 13 -2.62 -2.98 2.30
CA HIS A 13 -2.29 -3.50 3.61
C HIS A 13 -0.84 -3.15 3.94
N VAL A 14 -0.60 -2.71 5.18
CA VAL A 14 0.74 -2.40 5.68
C VAL A 14 0.99 -3.15 6.98
N ILE A 15 1.93 -4.09 6.96
CA ILE A 15 2.42 -4.74 8.17
C ILE A 15 3.56 -3.89 8.73
N GLU A 16 3.37 -3.37 9.92
CA GLU A 16 4.30 -2.49 10.62
C GLU A 16 5.41 -3.29 11.33
N PRO A 17 6.52 -2.64 11.74
CA PRO A 17 7.59 -3.30 12.49
C PRO A 17 7.16 -3.96 13.79
N THR A 18 6.04 -3.51 14.37
CA THR A 18 5.42 -4.09 15.57
C THR A 18 4.78 -5.45 15.30
N GLY A 19 4.58 -5.82 14.03
CA GLY A 19 3.78 -6.96 13.60
C GLY A 19 2.28 -6.65 13.46
N GLU A 20 1.85 -5.43 13.79
CA GLU A 20 0.47 -4.98 13.58
C GLU A 20 0.21 -4.69 12.10
N GLU A 21 -0.99 -5.02 11.62
CA GLU A 21 -1.39 -4.81 10.23
C GLU A 21 -2.42 -3.69 10.13
N CYS A 22 -2.10 -2.63 9.38
CA CYS A 22 -2.99 -1.52 9.06
C CYS A 22 -3.68 -1.75 7.71
N TYR A 23 -5.01 -1.72 7.69
CA TYR A 23 -5.84 -1.95 6.50
C TYR A 23 -7.26 -1.39 6.68
N TYR A 24 -8.12 -1.47 5.66
CA TYR A 24 -9.41 -0.78 5.66
C TYR A 24 -10.32 -1.03 6.88
N SER A 25 -10.27 -2.22 7.52
CA SER A 25 -11.07 -2.50 8.74
C SER A 25 -10.31 -2.21 10.04
N HIS A 26 -8.99 -2.03 9.99
CA HIS A 26 -8.14 -1.67 11.12
C HIS A 26 -7.30 -0.44 10.77
N LYS A 27 -7.95 0.73 10.81
CA LYS A 27 -7.42 1.96 10.19
C LYS A 27 -6.40 2.72 11.02
N ASN A 28 -6.27 2.41 12.30
CA ASN A 28 -5.37 3.11 13.23
C ASN A 28 -4.61 2.08 14.05
N THR A 29 -3.29 2.14 14.00
CA THR A 29 -2.41 1.20 14.72
C THR A 29 -1.85 1.79 15.99
N VAL A 30 -1.20 0.94 16.81
CA VAL A 30 -0.56 1.34 18.06
C VAL A 30 0.54 2.38 17.85
N ILE A 31 1.22 2.38 16.70
CA ILE A 31 2.25 3.37 16.36
C ILE A 31 1.70 4.59 15.63
N SER A 32 0.38 4.78 15.64
CA SER A 32 -0.32 5.87 14.94
C SER A 32 -0.16 5.85 13.42
N GLY A 33 0.08 4.68 12.84
CA GLY A 33 -0.09 4.46 11.40
C GLY A 33 -1.58 4.53 11.04
N MET A 34 -1.88 5.17 9.92
CA MET A 34 -3.26 5.41 9.47
C MET A 34 -3.41 5.02 8.01
N ILE A 35 -4.54 4.40 7.66
CA ILE A 35 -4.92 4.17 6.27
C ILE A 35 -6.08 5.09 5.86
N SER A 36 -6.08 5.54 4.61
CA SER A 36 -7.13 6.38 4.04
C SER A 36 -8.48 5.64 3.98
N ARG A 37 -9.53 6.36 3.58
CA ARG A 37 -10.81 5.72 3.31
C ARG A 37 -10.67 4.81 2.09
N ASP A 38 -11.28 3.64 2.24
CA ASP A 38 -11.43 2.61 1.21
C ASP A 38 -12.23 3.12 0.00
N PHE A 39 -11.73 2.82 -1.19
CA PHE A 39 -12.33 3.13 -2.48
C PHE A 39 -12.86 1.87 -3.19
N THR A 40 -13.83 1.18 -2.59
CA THR A 40 -14.53 0.00 -3.15
C THR A 40 -15.15 0.10 -4.56
N ARG A 41 -15.28 1.30 -5.17
CA ARG A 41 -15.99 1.50 -6.45
C ARG A 41 -15.25 2.45 -7.40
N GLY A 42 -14.18 1.95 -8.02
CA GLY A 42 -13.52 2.64 -9.13
C GLY A 42 -12.01 2.71 -9.00
N TYR A 43 -11.44 3.86 -9.36
CA TYR A 43 -10.02 4.14 -9.24
C TYR A 43 -9.69 4.56 -7.80
N GLY A 44 -8.62 3.99 -7.23
CA GLY A 44 -8.02 4.48 -5.98
C GLY A 44 -7.60 5.96 -6.07
N PRO A 45 -7.21 6.57 -4.94
CA PRO A 45 -6.07 6.02 -4.20
C PRO A 45 -6.39 5.50 -2.80
N GLU A 46 -5.71 4.42 -2.41
CA GLU A 46 -5.55 4.07 -0.99
C GLU A 46 -4.17 4.51 -0.48
N GLU A 47 -4.11 5.13 0.68
CA GLU A 47 -2.89 5.73 1.23
C GLU A 47 -2.66 5.25 2.66
N TYR A 48 -1.41 4.96 2.99
CA TYR A 48 -0.97 4.74 4.36
C TYR A 48 -0.04 5.87 4.78
N LEU A 49 -0.24 6.41 5.99
CA LEU A 49 0.44 7.57 6.52
C LEU A 49 0.92 7.29 7.95
N ILE A 50 2.16 7.66 8.24
CA ILE A 50 2.70 7.66 9.60
C ILE A 50 3.58 8.90 9.80
N ARG A 51 3.29 9.69 10.84
CA ARG A 51 4.02 10.94 11.09
C ARG A 51 5.43 10.70 11.66
N LYS A 52 5.56 9.72 12.53
CA LYS A 52 6.82 9.34 13.18
C LYS A 52 7.02 7.84 13.01
N ALA A 53 7.62 7.45 11.88
CA ALA A 53 7.90 6.05 11.60
C ALA A 53 8.82 5.47 12.67
N VAL A 54 8.37 4.39 13.32
CA VAL A 54 9.21 3.58 14.20
C VAL A 54 10.23 2.82 13.34
N LYS A 55 11.44 2.61 13.89
CA LYS A 55 12.50 1.87 13.21
C LYS A 55 12.06 0.44 12.87
N GLY A 56 12.55 -0.08 11.75
CA GLY A 56 12.29 -1.43 11.28
C GLY A 56 11.71 -1.48 9.88
N THR A 57 11.14 -2.64 9.54
CA THR A 57 10.62 -2.93 8.20
C THR A 57 9.10 -2.84 8.17
N TYR A 58 8.58 -2.05 7.24
CA TYR A 58 7.17 -2.01 6.88
C TYR A 58 6.99 -2.86 5.62
N THR A 59 6.13 -3.87 5.66
CA THR A 59 5.82 -4.70 4.48
C THR A 59 4.52 -4.20 3.87
N VAL A 60 4.60 -3.69 2.64
CA VAL A 60 3.46 -3.18 1.89
C VAL A 60 2.90 -4.30 1.03
N ARG A 61 1.61 -4.57 1.17
CA ARG A 61 0.90 -5.66 0.50
C ARG A 61 -0.34 -5.11 -0.21
N ALA A 62 -0.73 -5.77 -1.29
CA ALA A 62 -1.97 -5.47 -2.00
C ALA A 62 -2.84 -6.72 -2.01
N LYS A 63 -4.10 -6.57 -1.62
CA LYS A 63 -5.10 -7.63 -1.68
C LYS A 63 -6.01 -7.38 -2.86
N TYR A 64 -5.93 -8.26 -3.85
CA TYR A 64 -6.64 -8.10 -5.11
C TYR A 64 -7.98 -8.82 -5.11
N PHE A 65 -9.11 -8.11 -5.10
CA PHE A 65 -10.44 -8.72 -5.22
C PHE A 65 -10.86 -8.75 -6.69
N ALA A 66 -10.55 -9.86 -7.35
CA ALA A 66 -10.97 -10.09 -8.73
C ALA A 66 -12.50 -9.92 -8.88
N ASN A 67 -12.92 -9.01 -9.75
CA ASN A 67 -14.33 -8.85 -10.11
C ASN A 67 -14.66 -9.68 -11.37
N HIS A 68 -15.91 -10.12 -11.53
CA HIS A 68 -16.32 -11.06 -12.60
C HIS A 68 -16.03 -10.58 -14.04
N GLN A 69 -15.74 -9.29 -14.25
CA GLN A 69 -15.43 -8.69 -15.56
C GLN A 69 -13.99 -8.90 -16.03
N GLN A 70 -13.09 -9.39 -15.17
CA GLN A 70 -11.67 -9.50 -15.47
C GLN A 70 -11.33 -10.45 -16.63
N SER A 71 -12.26 -11.33 -17.02
CA SER A 71 -12.10 -12.17 -18.22
C SER A 71 -12.08 -11.36 -19.53
N LEU A 72 -12.50 -10.09 -19.53
CA LEU A 72 -12.57 -9.22 -20.71
C LEU A 72 -11.56 -8.06 -20.72
N THR A 73 -11.07 -7.59 -19.56
CA THR A 73 -10.33 -6.32 -19.43
C THR A 73 -8.80 -6.45 -19.31
N GLY A 74 -8.26 -7.66 -19.13
CA GLY A 74 -6.82 -7.90 -18.99
C GLY A 74 -6.30 -7.72 -17.56
N ALA A 75 -4.99 -7.90 -17.39
CA ALA A 75 -4.31 -7.82 -16.08
C ALA A 75 -4.24 -6.37 -15.54
N THR A 76 -4.57 -6.19 -14.26
CA THR A 76 -4.55 -4.90 -13.54
C THR A 76 -3.13 -4.51 -13.16
N THR A 77 -2.75 -3.25 -13.32
CA THR A 77 -1.47 -2.72 -12.82
C THR A 77 -1.72 -1.88 -11.58
N ILE A 78 -0.95 -2.13 -10.53
CA ILE A 78 -0.89 -1.27 -9.34
C ILE A 78 0.40 -0.46 -9.35
N MET A 79 0.33 0.75 -8.81
CA MET A 79 1.47 1.62 -8.59
C MET A 79 1.43 2.16 -7.15
N ILE A 80 2.56 2.02 -6.45
CA ILE A 80 2.74 2.52 -5.09
C ILE A 80 3.84 3.57 -5.11
N HIS A 81 3.47 4.80 -4.74
CA HIS A 81 4.41 5.87 -4.45
C HIS A 81 4.73 5.85 -2.96
N ILE A 82 6.02 5.81 -2.64
CA ILE A 82 6.54 5.72 -1.28
C ILE A 82 7.35 6.98 -1.02
N TYR A 83 6.98 7.70 0.03
CA TYR A 83 7.71 8.88 0.49
C TYR A 83 8.28 8.59 1.89
N LYS A 84 9.60 8.69 2.03
CA LYS A 84 10.26 8.73 3.36
C LYS A 84 10.70 10.16 3.65
N TYR A 85 10.66 10.53 4.93
CA TYR A 85 11.09 11.85 5.41
C TYR A 85 10.46 13.01 4.63
N TYR A 86 9.16 12.88 4.34
CA TYR A 86 8.42 13.84 3.53
C TYR A 86 8.52 15.27 4.09
N GLY A 87 8.82 16.23 3.21
CA GLY A 87 9.03 17.64 3.54
C GLY A 87 10.38 17.97 4.19
N GLN A 88 11.29 17.00 4.34
CA GLN A 88 12.64 17.21 4.88
C GLN A 88 13.68 17.27 3.75
N SER A 89 14.89 17.77 4.05
CA SER A 89 15.99 17.86 3.08
C SER A 89 16.49 16.49 2.60
N ASN A 90 16.27 15.44 3.40
CA ASN A 90 16.63 14.05 3.11
C ASN A 90 15.41 13.22 2.64
N GLN A 91 14.37 13.85 2.09
CA GLN A 91 13.23 13.16 1.51
C GLN A 91 13.69 12.11 0.48
N GLN A 92 13.11 10.92 0.56
CA GLN A 92 13.36 9.83 -0.41
C GLN A 92 12.04 9.43 -1.05
N GLU A 93 12.09 9.17 -2.36
CA GLU A 93 10.94 8.77 -3.15
C GLU A 93 11.25 7.47 -3.88
N GLU A 94 10.31 6.53 -3.84
CA GLU A 94 10.35 5.29 -4.59
C GLU A 94 9.00 5.03 -5.22
N ILE A 95 9.00 4.55 -6.47
CA ILE A 95 7.79 4.12 -7.16
C ILE A 95 7.94 2.64 -7.49
N VAL A 96 6.98 1.85 -7.01
CA VAL A 96 6.91 0.42 -7.30
C VAL A 96 5.67 0.16 -8.15
N THR A 97 5.87 -0.48 -9.30
CA THR A 97 4.80 -0.85 -10.23
C THR A 97 4.74 -2.37 -10.35
N LEU A 98 3.56 -2.93 -10.16
CA LEU A 98 3.34 -4.38 -10.21
C LEU A 98 2.12 -4.73 -11.07
N ARG A 99 2.26 -5.74 -11.92
CA ARG A 99 1.15 -6.27 -12.73
C ARG A 99 0.52 -7.47 -12.04
N LEU A 100 -0.77 -7.37 -11.75
CA LEU A 100 -1.60 -8.40 -11.13
C LEU A 100 -2.16 -9.32 -12.21
N SER A 101 -1.75 -10.59 -12.19
CA SER A 101 -1.99 -11.53 -13.30
C SER A 101 -3.24 -12.40 -13.14
N SER A 102 -3.67 -12.75 -11.92
CA SER A 102 -5.04 -13.24 -11.61
C SER A 102 -5.17 -13.75 -10.16
N LYS A 103 -6.41 -13.69 -9.64
CA LYS A 103 -6.94 -14.24 -8.37
C LYS A 103 -6.79 -13.40 -7.09
N LYS A 104 -7.73 -13.70 -6.18
CA LYS A 104 -7.88 -13.26 -4.78
C LYS A 104 -6.67 -13.57 -3.91
N GLU A 105 -5.53 -13.00 -4.26
CA GLU A 105 -4.27 -13.21 -3.60
C GLU A 105 -3.85 -11.94 -2.86
N MET A 106 -3.20 -12.16 -1.72
CA MET A 106 -2.49 -11.14 -0.98
C MET A 106 -1.05 -11.16 -1.48
N ILE A 107 -0.60 -10.07 -2.08
CA ILE A 107 0.71 -10.00 -2.74
C ILE A 107 1.59 -9.01 -1.99
N ASP A 108 2.80 -9.44 -1.64
CA ASP A 108 3.84 -8.56 -1.10
C ASP A 108 4.37 -7.69 -2.24
N VAL A 109 4.17 -6.37 -2.13
CA VAL A 109 4.53 -5.42 -3.19
C VAL A 109 5.94 -4.90 -2.97
N CYS A 110 6.26 -4.45 -1.76
CA CYS A 110 7.59 -3.96 -1.40
C CYS A 110 7.81 -3.97 0.11
N LYS A 111 9.06 -3.74 0.52
CA LYS A 111 9.46 -3.55 1.92
C LYS A 111 10.15 -2.21 2.07
N VAL A 112 9.69 -1.40 3.01
CA VAL A 112 10.26 -0.09 3.32
C VAL A 112 10.99 -0.17 4.65
N ASN A 113 12.29 0.15 4.65
CA ASN A 113 13.13 0.07 5.83
C ASN A 113 13.45 1.46 6.41
N PHE A 114 13.30 1.58 7.74
CA PHE A 114 13.67 2.74 8.55
C PHE A 114 14.73 2.34 9.58
N ASN A 115 15.87 1.83 9.11
CA ASN A 115 16.96 1.38 9.99
C ASN A 115 18.06 2.42 10.19
N ASP A 116 17.97 3.55 9.50
CA ASP A 116 19.00 4.58 9.56
C ASP A 116 18.82 5.42 10.82
N ASP A 117 19.88 5.45 11.65
CA ASP A 117 20.13 6.62 12.49
C ASP A 117 20.45 7.77 11.53
N ILE A 118 19.64 8.83 11.56
CA ILE A 118 20.02 10.09 10.93
C ILE A 118 21.32 10.52 11.64
N GLN A 119 22.46 10.40 10.95
CA GLN A 119 23.73 10.97 11.39
C GLN A 119 23.67 12.49 11.41
#